data_AF-A0A852PB78-F1
#
_entry.id   AF-A0A852PB78-F1
#
_cell.length_a   1.000
_cell.length_b   1.000
_cell.length_c   1.000
_cell.angle_alpha   90.00
_cell.angle_beta   90.00
_cell.angle_gamma   90.00
#
_symmetry.space_group_name_H-M   'P 1'
#
loop_
_entity.id
_entity.type
_entity.pdbx_description
1 polymer ?
#
loop_
_entity_poly.entity_id
_entity_poly.type
_entity_poly.pdbx_seq_one_letter_code
_entity_poly.pdbx_strand_id
1 'polypeptide(L)'
;ELWASFRGRRMGARELPLPPGYRGVVLRGAEPGELPLCDPGDPQAGWVMVTGSFGAITDWGADAAPPPGRGLARALQWGPLAQALHAPVTDDSDEEAEP
;
A
#
# COMPACT_ATOMS: atom_id res chain seq x y z
N GLU A 1 -0.15 -22.81 6.25
CA GLU A 1 -0.51 -22.53 4.84
C GLU A 1 -1.99 -22.18 4.77
N LEU A 2 -2.34 -21.11 4.06
CA LEU A 2 -3.71 -20.63 3.93
C LEU A 2 -4.30 -21.16 2.62
N TRP A 3 -5.47 -21.79 2.69
CA TRP A 3 -6.16 -22.37 1.54
C TRP A 3 -7.62 -21.96 1.53
N ALA A 4 -8.17 -21.70 0.34
CA ALA A 4 -9.58 -21.39 0.14
C ALA A 4 -10.06 -21.91 -1.21
N SER A 5 -11.37 -21.79 -1.46
CA SER A 5 -11.98 -22.02 -2.76
C SER A 5 -12.76 -20.79 -3.19
N PHE A 6 -12.62 -20.38 -4.45
CA PHE A 6 -13.42 -19.30 -5.03
C PHE A 6 -14.02 -19.77 -6.35
N ARG A 7 -15.35 -19.76 -6.43
CA ARG A 7 -16.13 -20.29 -7.57
C ARG A 7 -15.74 -21.74 -7.93
N GLY A 8 -15.50 -22.57 -6.92
CA GLY A 8 -15.14 -23.98 -7.09
C GLY A 8 -13.68 -24.24 -7.47
N ARG A 9 -12.83 -23.19 -7.60
CA ARG A 9 -11.39 -23.33 -7.87
C ARG A 9 -10.58 -23.17 -6.60
N ARG A 10 -9.57 -24.02 -6.42
CA ARG A 10 -8.69 -23.98 -5.25
C ARG A 10 -7.74 -22.79 -5.35
N MET A 11 -7.46 -22.16 -4.21
CA MET A 11 -6.53 -21.05 -4.11
C MET A 11 -5.59 -21.28 -2.94
N GLY A 12 -4.29 -21.11 -3.19
CA GLY A 12 -3.28 -21.04 -2.14
C GLY A 12 -3.00 -19.57 -1.81
N ALA A 13 -2.79 -19.28 -0.53
CA ALA A 13 -2.52 -17.93 -0.06
C ALA A 13 -1.18 -17.81 0.63
N ARG A 14 -0.64 -16.58 0.57
CA ARG A 14 0.42 -16.11 1.46
C ARG A 14 -0.02 -14.81 2.11
N GLU A 15 0.12 -14.74 3.42
CA GLU A 15 -0.02 -13.48 4.15
C GLU A 15 1.23 -12.62 3.96
N LEU A 16 1.02 -11.35 3.60
CA LEU A 16 2.05 -10.35 3.37
C LEU A 16 1.86 -9.23 4.40
N PRO A 17 2.67 -9.17 5.46
CA PRO A 17 2.66 -8.01 6.36
C PRO A 17 3.11 -6.76 5.61
N LEU A 18 2.56 -5.60 5.99
CA LEU A 18 3.02 -4.33 5.45
C LEU A 18 4.44 -4.00 5.96
N PRO A 19 5.22 -3.22 5.21
CA PRO A 19 6.55 -2.79 5.66
C PRO A 19 6.46 -2.05 7.00
N PRO A 20 7.50 -2.14 7.86
CA PRO A 20 7.53 -1.43 9.13
C PRO A 20 7.29 0.07 8.95
N GLY A 21 6.46 0.66 9.83
CA GLY A 21 6.09 2.08 9.74
C GLY A 21 4.96 2.38 8.75
N TYR A 22 4.48 1.42 7.97
CA TYR A 22 3.35 1.59 7.06
C TYR A 22 2.03 1.05 7.66
N ARG A 23 0.93 1.68 7.27
CA ARG A 23 -0.44 1.22 7.54
C ARG A 23 -1.26 1.27 6.26
N GLY A 24 -2.02 0.21 6.01
CA GLY A 24 -2.96 0.17 4.90
C GLY A 24 -4.27 0.84 5.29
N VAL A 25 -4.86 1.58 4.36
CA VAL A 25 -6.19 2.20 4.53
C VAL A 25 -7.07 1.87 3.35
N VAL A 26 -8.37 1.72 3.60
CA VAL A 26 -9.39 1.57 2.56
C VAL A 26 -10.06 2.93 2.39
N LEU A 27 -10.02 3.46 1.18
CA LEU A 27 -10.59 4.75 0.84
C LEU A 27 -11.89 4.58 0.05
N ARG A 28 -12.91 5.38 0.37
CA ARG A 28 -14.16 5.51 -0.39
C ARG A 28 -14.29 6.96 -0.86
N GLY A 29 -14.78 7.17 -2.08
CA GLY A 29 -15.23 8.51 -2.49
C GLY A 29 -16.33 9.01 -1.55
N ALA A 30 -16.22 10.25 -1.10
CA ALA A 30 -17.27 10.88 -0.31
C ALA A 30 -18.39 11.36 -1.23
N GLU A 31 -19.64 11.18 -0.80
CA GLU A 31 -20.79 11.76 -1.48
C GLU A 31 -20.89 13.27 -1.17
N PRO A 32 -21.49 14.08 -2.05
CA PRO A 32 -21.74 15.50 -1.78
C PRO A 32 -22.49 15.69 -0.46
N GLY A 33 -21.93 16.48 0.46
CA GLY A 33 -22.51 16.78 1.77
C GLY A 33 -22.28 15.71 2.86
N GLU A 34 -21.58 14.62 2.58
CA GLU A 34 -21.26 13.58 3.58
C GLU A 34 -20.19 14.04 4.59
N LEU A 35 -19.30 14.93 4.18
CA LEU A 35 -18.26 15.48 5.02
C LEU A 35 -18.53 16.97 5.31
N PRO A 36 -18.44 17.41 6.59
CA PRO A 36 -18.78 18.77 7.00
C PRO A 36 -17.83 19.85 6.48
N LEU A 37 -16.66 19.44 5.96
CA LEU A 37 -15.67 20.33 5.34
C LEU A 37 -15.89 20.52 3.84
N CYS A 38 -16.84 19.78 3.24
CA CYS A 38 -17.13 19.90 1.83
C CYS A 38 -18.03 21.12 1.60
N ASP A 39 -17.50 22.13 0.93
CA ASP A 39 -18.35 23.13 0.29
C ASP A 39 -19.08 22.44 -0.88
N PRO A 40 -20.42 22.30 -0.84
CA PRO A 40 -21.18 21.67 -1.92
C PRO A 40 -21.05 22.40 -3.27
N GLY A 41 -20.45 23.60 -3.29
CA GLY A 41 -20.19 24.40 -4.49
C GLY A 41 -18.84 24.19 -5.17
N ASP A 42 -17.91 23.39 -4.62
CA ASP A 42 -16.60 23.11 -5.26
C ASP A 42 -16.63 21.77 -6.04
N PRO A 43 -16.89 21.79 -7.36
CA PRO A 43 -16.91 20.58 -8.19
C PRO A 43 -15.53 19.92 -8.37
N GLN A 44 -14.45 20.55 -7.89
CA GLN A 44 -13.07 20.08 -8.07
C GLN A 44 -12.50 19.39 -6.82
N ALA A 45 -13.17 19.53 -5.67
CA ALA A 45 -12.75 18.88 -4.44
C ALA A 45 -13.24 17.41 -4.40
N GLY A 46 -12.48 16.51 -5.02
CA GLY A 46 -12.70 15.07 -4.91
C GLY A 46 -12.31 14.57 -3.52
N TRP A 47 -13.28 14.50 -2.61
CA TRP A 47 -13.03 14.04 -1.24
C TRP A 47 -13.09 12.53 -1.12
N VAL A 48 -12.25 11.98 -0.23
CA VAL A 48 -12.23 10.56 0.10
C VAL A 48 -12.26 10.36 1.61
N MET A 49 -12.90 9.29 2.05
CA MET A 49 -12.99 8.89 3.46
C MET A 49 -12.25 7.59 3.70
N VAL A 50 -11.62 7.50 4.87
CA VAL A 50 -11.06 6.24 5.36
C VAL A 50 -12.18 5.40 5.98
N THR A 51 -12.46 4.24 5.41
CA THR A 51 -13.51 3.32 5.89
C THR A 51 -12.95 2.13 6.66
N GLY A 52 -11.65 1.90 6.59
CA GLY A 52 -10.99 0.81 7.30
C GLY A 52 -9.47 0.92 7.23
N SER A 53 -8.79 0.10 8.03
CA SER A 53 -7.34 -0.01 8.01
C SER A 53 -6.90 -1.45 8.20
N PHE A 54 -5.70 -1.77 7.71
CA PHE A 54 -5.12 -3.11 7.77
C PHE A 54 -3.60 -3.06 7.95
N GLY A 55 -3.04 -4.12 8.53
CA GLY A 55 -1.60 -4.30 8.74
C GLY A 55 -0.97 -5.39 7.87
N ALA A 56 -1.77 -6.20 7.18
CA ALA A 56 -1.32 -7.26 6.29
C ALA A 56 -2.33 -7.45 5.14
N ILE A 57 -1.85 -7.99 4.01
CA ILE A 57 -2.66 -8.37 2.86
C ILE A 57 -2.46 -9.86 2.61
N THR A 58 -3.55 -10.60 2.44
CA THR A 58 -3.48 -12.00 1.98
C THR A 58 -3.46 -12.03 0.45
N ASP A 59 -2.32 -12.42 -0.13
CA ASP A 59 -2.13 -12.58 -1.57
C ASP A 59 -2.51 -14.00 -1.99
N TRP A 60 -3.46 -14.11 -2.93
CA TRP A 60 -4.07 -15.37 -3.36
C TRP A 60 -3.63 -15.74 -4.77
N GLY A 61 -3.11 -16.96 -4.93
CA GLY A 61 -2.74 -17.55 -6.21
C GLY A 61 -3.69 -18.66 -6.62
N ALA A 62 -3.79 -18.90 -7.92
CA ALA A 62 -4.54 -20.02 -8.48
C ALA A 62 -3.81 -21.34 -8.18
N ASP A 63 -4.50 -22.28 -7.50
CA ASP A 63 -4.03 -23.63 -7.14
C ASP A 63 -2.75 -23.74 -6.28
N ALA A 64 -1.99 -22.66 -6.12
CA ALA A 64 -0.81 -22.57 -5.27
C ALA A 64 -0.65 -21.15 -4.70
N ALA A 65 0.10 -21.02 -3.60
CA ALA A 65 0.44 -19.72 -3.06
C ALA A 65 1.36 -18.94 -4.02
N PRO A 66 1.19 -17.61 -4.17
CA PRO A 66 2.08 -16.81 -5.00
C PRO A 66 3.56 -16.96 -4.58
N PRO A 67 4.52 -17.00 -5.53
CA PRO A 67 5.93 -17.13 -5.20
C PRO A 67 6.44 -15.90 -4.42
N PRO A 68 7.40 -16.07 -3.50
CA PRO A 68 7.90 -14.97 -2.70
C PRO A 68 8.67 -13.96 -3.56
N GLY A 69 8.64 -12.68 -3.19
CA GLY A 69 9.42 -11.62 -3.86
C GLY A 69 9.00 -11.30 -5.29
N ARG A 70 7.80 -11.70 -5.72
CA ARG A 70 7.18 -11.36 -7.00
C ARG A 70 5.87 -10.59 -6.78
N GLY A 71 5.34 -9.97 -7.83
CA GLY A 71 4.04 -9.29 -7.79
C GLY A 71 3.91 -8.30 -6.62
N LEU A 72 2.82 -8.42 -5.86
CA LEU A 72 2.52 -7.55 -4.72
C LEU A 72 3.62 -7.56 -3.65
N ALA A 73 4.21 -8.73 -3.36
CA ALA A 73 5.30 -8.84 -2.39
C ALA A 73 6.53 -8.00 -2.78
N ARG A 74 6.82 -7.88 -4.09
CA ARG A 74 7.89 -7.00 -4.59
C ARG A 74 7.49 -5.54 -4.54
N ALA A 75 6.24 -5.23 -4.89
CA ALA A 75 5.74 -3.86 -4.85
C ALA A 75 5.79 -3.26 -3.43
N LEU A 76 5.47 -4.05 -2.40
CA LEU A 76 5.58 -3.61 -1.00
C LEU A 76 7.01 -3.23 -0.59
N GLN A 77 8.05 -3.76 -1.26
CA GLN A 77 9.45 -3.37 -0.99
C GLN A 77 9.79 -1.97 -1.52
N TRP A 78 8.94 -1.36 -2.33
CA TRP A 78 9.19 -0.01 -2.85
C TRP A 78 9.19 1.04 -1.75
N GLY A 79 8.35 0.91 -0.72
CA GLY A 79 8.24 1.91 0.36
C GLY A 79 9.59 2.22 1.03
N PRO A 80 10.26 1.22 1.63
CA PRO A 80 11.59 1.41 2.22
C PRO A 80 12.65 1.92 1.23
N LEU A 81 12.63 1.47 -0.02
CA LEU A 81 13.54 1.96 -1.06
C LEU A 81 13.30 3.43 -1.38
N ALA A 82 12.05 3.84 -1.55
CA ALA A 82 11.66 5.22 -1.79
C ALA A 82 12.06 6.12 -0.61
N GLN A 83 11.92 5.63 0.63
CA GLN A 83 12.35 6.37 1.81
C GLN A 83 13.85 6.65 1.80
N ALA A 84 14.68 5.65 1.44
CA ALA A 84 16.12 5.82 1.35
C ALA A 84 16.52 6.77 0.20
N LEU A 85 15.87 6.66 -0.96
CA LEU A 85 16.17 7.49 -2.14
C LEU A 85 15.80 8.96 -1.95
N HIS A 86 14.72 9.25 -1.21
CA HIS A 86 14.26 10.62 -0.96
C HIS A 86 14.74 11.15 0.41
N ALA A 87 15.65 10.45 1.09
CA ALA A 87 16.23 10.96 2.31
C ALA A 87 16.97 12.28 2.03
N PRO A 88 16.86 13.28 2.91
CA PRO A 88 17.58 14.55 2.72
C PRO A 88 19.08 14.29 2.67
N VAL A 89 19.78 14.97 1.76
CA VAL A 89 21.24 14.97 1.72
C VAL A 89 21.74 15.81 2.91
N THR A 90 22.66 15.26 3.70
CA THR A 90 23.32 15.99 4.78
C THR A 90 24.56 16.71 4.24
N ASP A 91 24.86 17.91 4.73
CA ASP A 91 25.97 18.74 4.23
C ASP A 91 27.35 18.07 4.35
N ASP A 92 27.49 17.02 5.18
CA ASP A 92 28.71 16.18 5.27
C ASP A 92 28.95 15.31 4.02
N SER A 93 28.00 15.26 3.07
CA SER A 93 28.10 14.44 1.84
C SER A 93 28.94 15.11 0.75
N ASP A 94 29.21 16.41 0.87
CA ASP A 94 29.95 17.19 -0.13
C ASP A 94 31.48 17.09 0.04
N GLU A 95 31.98 16.51 1.14
CA GLU A 95 33.43 16.42 1.41
C GLU A 95 34.09 15.13 0.87
N GLU A 96 33.30 14.13 0.45
CA GLU A 96 33.80 12.89 -0.18
C GLU A 96 33.91 12.95 -1.72
N ALA A 97 33.61 14.10 -2.32
CA ALA A 97 33.67 14.32 -3.77
C ALA A 97 34.81 15.27 -4.19
N GLU A 98 36.01 15.11 -3.64
CA GLU A 98 37.24 15.72 -4.18
C GLU A 98 38.14 14.61 -4.79
N PRO A 99 38.49 14.69 -6.09
CA PRO A 99 39.35 13.72 -6.79
C PRO A 99 40.85 13.86 -6.46
#